data_AF-A0A832GTH4-F1
#
_entry.id   AF-A0A832GTH4-F1
#
_cell.length_a   1.000
_cell.length_b   1.000
_cell.length_c   1.000
_cell.angle_alpha   90.00
_cell.angle_beta   90.00
_cell.angle_gamma   90.00
#
_symmetry.space_group_name_H-M   'P 1'
#
loop_
_entity.id
_entity.type
_entity.pdbx_description
1 polymer ?
#
loop_
_entity_poly.entity_id
_entity_poly.type
_entity_poly.pdbx_seq_one_letter_code
_entity_poly.pdbx_strand_id
1 'polypeptide(L)'
;MILGGRYMRNSFQGSVMGMPFEGIGIDGYDNAKKIYFTFWLDNMGTGSMYLEGKYDESLKAIIFTGKVFDMMLNKDSEVKEVLKIIDENNFEMSMYNVVEGKDVKTMEMVAKRK
;
A
#
# COMPACT_ATOMS: atom_id res chain seq x y z
N MET A 1 -8.29 -14.57 1.34
CA MET A 1 -9.46 -13.66 1.25
C MET A 1 -10.29 -13.78 2.52
N ILE A 2 -10.95 -12.72 2.97
CA ILE A 2 -11.82 -12.67 4.15
C ILE A 2 -13.21 -12.12 3.79
N LEU A 3 -14.16 -12.20 4.73
CA LEU A 3 -15.54 -11.67 4.62
C LEU A 3 -16.27 -12.10 3.32
N GLY A 4 -16.26 -13.41 3.07
CA GLY A 4 -16.93 -14.00 1.92
C GLY A 4 -16.27 -13.68 0.58
N GLY A 5 -14.93 -13.55 0.56
CA GLY A 5 -14.19 -13.35 -0.68
C GLY A 5 -14.10 -11.90 -1.14
N ARG A 6 -14.45 -10.93 -0.30
CA ARG A 6 -14.54 -9.50 -0.68
C ARG A 6 -13.25 -8.71 -0.45
N TYR A 7 -12.43 -9.14 0.51
CA TYR A 7 -11.19 -8.44 0.85
C TYR A 7 -10.01 -9.40 0.91
N MET A 8 -8.87 -8.95 0.41
CA MET A 8 -7.60 -9.65 0.53
C MET A 8 -6.89 -9.15 1.79
N ARG A 9 -6.77 -10.01 2.79
CA ARG A 9 -5.92 -9.73 3.95
C ARG A 9 -4.50 -10.19 3.62
N ASN A 10 -3.56 -9.26 3.68
CA ASN A 10 -2.13 -9.51 3.57
C ASN A 10 -1.51 -9.51 4.97
N SER A 11 -0.47 -10.31 5.16
CA SER A 11 0.28 -10.34 6.43
C SER A 11 1.76 -10.45 6.11
N PHE A 12 2.53 -9.54 6.70
CA PHE A 12 3.95 -9.36 6.46
C PHE A 12 4.68 -9.54 7.78
N GLN A 13 5.77 -10.30 7.74
CA GLN A 13 6.68 -10.49 8.87
C GLN A 13 8.10 -10.38 8.33
N GLY A 14 8.97 -9.68 9.06
CA GLY A 14 10.34 -9.48 8.62
C GLY A 14 11.20 -8.75 9.64
N SER A 15 12.26 -8.12 9.16
CA SER A 15 13.09 -7.22 9.96
C SER A 15 13.41 -5.96 9.18
N VAL A 16 13.27 -4.80 9.83
CA VAL A 16 13.64 -3.50 9.28
C VAL A 16 14.65 -2.87 10.23
N MET A 17 15.83 -2.50 9.71
CA MET A 17 16.94 -1.97 10.51
C MET A 17 17.30 -2.83 11.74
N GLY A 18 17.13 -4.17 11.63
CA GLY A 18 17.41 -5.11 12.72
C GLY A 18 16.29 -5.26 13.76
N MET A 19 15.19 -4.51 13.65
CA MET A 19 14.01 -4.66 14.51
C MET A 19 12.98 -5.59 13.87
N PRO A 20 12.22 -6.39 14.66
CA PRO A 20 11.11 -7.20 14.13
C PRO A 20 10.02 -6.33 13.50
N PHE A 21 9.58 -6.72 12.31
CA PHE A 21 8.54 -6.03 11.56
C PHE A 21 7.31 -6.92 11.41
N GLU A 22 6.14 -6.34 11.67
CA GLU A 22 4.84 -6.95 11.46
C GLU A 22 3.93 -5.94 10.77
N GLY A 23 3.28 -6.38 9.68
CA GLY A 23 2.36 -5.55 8.91
C GLY A 23 1.12 -6.32 8.48
N ILE A 24 -0.02 -5.64 8.45
CA ILE A 24 -1.29 -6.17 7.94
C ILE A 24 -1.84 -5.19 6.90
N GLY A 25 -2.13 -5.71 5.71
CA GLY A 25 -2.85 -5.00 4.66
C GLY A 25 -4.25 -5.57 4.47
N ILE A 26 -5.23 -4.73 4.13
CA ILE A 26 -6.55 -5.14 3.66
C ILE A 26 -6.82 -4.43 2.33
N ASP A 27 -6.80 -5.19 1.25
CA ASP A 27 -7.13 -4.67 -0.08
C ASP A 27 -8.55 -5.04 -0.47
N GLY A 28 -9.20 -4.16 -1.21
CA GLY A 28 -10.55 -4.40 -1.72
C GLY A 28 -10.89 -3.56 -2.94
N TYR A 29 -12.08 -3.85 -3.47
CA TYR A 29 -12.69 -3.08 -4.54
C TYR A 29 -14.07 -2.60 -4.09
N ASP A 30 -14.26 -1.29 -4.09
CA ASP A 30 -15.55 -0.66 -3.83
C ASP A 30 -16.36 -0.63 -5.13
N ASN A 31 -17.39 -1.48 -5.21
CA ASN A 31 -18.26 -1.57 -6.39
C ASN A 31 -19.12 -0.32 -6.62
N ALA A 32 -19.46 0.42 -5.56
CA ALA A 32 -20.27 1.63 -5.68
C ALA A 32 -19.43 2.79 -6.22
N LYS A 33 -18.21 2.96 -5.71
CA LYS A 33 -17.27 3.99 -6.18
C LYS A 33 -16.48 3.58 -7.44
N LYS A 34 -16.44 2.27 -7.75
CA LYS A 34 -15.62 1.67 -8.82
C LYS A 34 -14.12 1.96 -8.69
N ILE A 35 -13.62 1.87 -7.46
CA ILE A 35 -12.21 2.11 -7.13
C ILE A 35 -11.65 0.94 -6.31
N TYR A 36 -10.35 0.74 -6.42
CA TYR A 36 -9.61 -0.09 -5.48
C TYR A 36 -9.28 0.72 -4.24
N PHE A 37 -9.14 0.04 -3.11
CA PHE A 37 -8.60 0.63 -1.90
C PHE A 37 -7.65 -0.34 -1.21
N THR A 38 -6.74 0.21 -0.42
CA THR A 38 -5.92 -0.54 0.53
C THR A 38 -5.92 0.15 1.88
N PHE A 39 -5.89 -0.66 2.93
CA PHE A 39 -5.73 -0.22 4.31
C PHE A 39 -4.56 -0.94 4.95
N TRP A 40 -3.67 -0.20 5.60
CA TRP A 40 -2.42 -0.72 6.14
C TRP A 40 -2.20 -0.33 7.60
N LEU A 41 -1.68 -1.28 8.37
CA LEU A 41 -1.21 -1.14 9.75
C LEU A 41 0.10 -1.91 9.91
N ASP A 42 1.06 -1.36 10.67
CA ASP A 42 2.29 -2.06 11.05
C ASP A 42 2.76 -1.72 12.46
N ASN A 43 3.81 -2.39 12.93
CA ASN A 43 4.37 -2.21 14.27
C ASN A 43 5.52 -1.17 14.32
N MET A 44 5.79 -0.44 13.24
CA MET A 44 6.78 0.65 13.20
C MET A 44 6.15 2.00 13.61
N GLY A 45 4.83 2.07 13.68
CA GLY A 45 4.09 3.22 14.20
C GLY A 45 2.67 2.83 14.64
N THR A 46 1.90 3.81 15.11
CA THR A 46 0.47 3.62 15.45
C THR A 46 -0.46 4.26 14.42
N GLY A 47 0.11 4.89 13.39
CA GLY A 47 -0.63 5.48 12.29
C GLY A 47 -1.16 4.40 11.35
N SER A 48 -2.35 4.64 10.81
CA SER A 48 -2.91 3.82 9.74
C SER A 48 -2.79 4.53 8.39
N MET A 49 -2.67 3.77 7.32
CA MET A 49 -2.72 4.30 5.96
C MET A 49 -3.97 3.76 5.26
N TYR A 50 -4.72 4.66 4.64
CA TYR A 50 -5.85 4.32 3.76
C TYR A 50 -5.63 5.00 2.42
N LEU A 51 -5.53 4.22 1.36
CA LEU A 51 -5.32 4.72 0.01
C LEU A 51 -6.43 4.23 -0.92
N GLU A 52 -6.78 5.07 -1.89
CA GLU A 52 -7.75 4.75 -2.94
C GLU A 52 -7.07 4.87 -4.30
N GLY A 53 -7.47 4.03 -5.25
CA GLY A 53 -6.74 3.92 -6.51
C GLY A 53 -7.54 3.33 -7.65
N LYS A 54 -6.94 3.44 -8.84
CA LYS A 54 -7.47 2.84 -10.07
C LYS A 54 -6.40 1.99 -10.73
N TYR A 55 -6.86 0.97 -11.44
CA TYR A 55 -6.00 0.16 -12.29
C TYR A 55 -5.63 0.95 -13.55
N ASP A 56 -4.35 1.00 -13.84
CA ASP A 56 -3.77 1.54 -15.06
C ASP A 56 -3.33 0.37 -15.95
N GLU A 57 -4.02 0.19 -17.07
CA GLU A 57 -3.75 -0.89 -18.02
C GLU A 57 -2.36 -0.78 -18.68
N SER A 58 -1.88 0.44 -18.91
CA SER A 58 -0.59 0.68 -19.57
C SER A 58 0.58 0.25 -18.67
N LEU A 59 0.43 0.43 -17.36
CA LEU A 59 1.42 0.07 -16.36
C LEU A 59 1.20 -1.34 -15.76
N LYS A 60 0.04 -1.94 -16.04
CA LYS A 60 -0.43 -3.19 -15.40
C LYS A 60 -0.32 -3.10 -13.87
N ALA A 61 -0.75 -1.96 -13.34
CA ALA A 61 -0.57 -1.62 -11.94
C ALA A 61 -1.80 -0.90 -11.39
N ILE A 62 -2.06 -1.06 -10.11
CA ILE A 62 -3.00 -0.20 -9.39
C ILE A 62 -2.20 0.96 -8.81
N ILE A 63 -2.63 2.18 -9.12
CA ILE A 63 -2.04 3.40 -8.56
C ILE A 63 -2.97 3.87 -7.46
N PHE A 64 -2.51 3.75 -6.22
CA PHE A 64 -3.17 4.25 -5.04
C PHE A 64 -2.60 5.60 -4.64
N THR A 65 -3.46 6.49 -4.16
CA THR A 65 -3.08 7.75 -3.55
C THR A 65 -3.85 7.97 -2.26
N GLY A 66 -3.24 8.73 -1.34
CA GLY A 66 -3.86 9.08 -0.08
C GLY A 66 -2.98 10.03 0.69
N LYS A 67 -3.30 10.18 1.98
CA LYS A 67 -2.52 11.01 2.90
C LYS A 67 -2.15 10.20 4.12
N VAL A 68 -0.92 10.40 4.58
CA VAL A 68 -0.42 9.87 5.84
C VAL A 68 0.24 10.97 6.63
N PHE A 69 0.16 10.87 7.94
CA PHE A 69 0.83 11.82 8.81
C PHE A 69 2.34 11.63 8.72
N ASP A 70 3.05 12.64 8.22
CA ASP A 70 4.50 12.66 8.17
C ASP A 70 5.03 13.23 9.49
N MET A 71 5.70 12.37 10.28
CA MET A 71 6.25 12.76 11.58
C MET A 71 7.39 13.78 11.47
N MET A 72 8.15 13.79 10.36
CA MET A 72 9.24 14.73 10.15
C MET A 72 8.72 16.13 9.85
N LEU A 73 7.63 16.21 9.08
CA LEU A 73 6.99 17.48 8.72
C LEU A 73 5.89 17.90 9.70
N ASN A 74 5.50 17.03 10.64
CA ASN A 74 4.43 17.20 11.61
C ASN A 74 3.10 17.64 10.95
N LYS A 75 2.78 17.06 9.79
CA LYS A 75 1.57 17.33 9.01
C LYS A 75 1.22 16.14 8.13
N ASP A 76 -0.01 16.12 7.61
CA ASP A 76 -0.38 15.17 6.56
C ASP A 76 0.41 15.45 5.28
N SER A 77 1.01 14.39 4.74
CA SER A 77 1.74 14.37 3.48
C SER A 77 1.05 13.42 2.50
N GLU A 78 1.10 13.78 1.22
CA GLU A 78 0.57 12.93 0.16
C GLU A 78 1.49 11.74 -0.06
N VAL A 79 0.88 10.57 -0.19
CA VAL A 79 1.57 9.32 -0.47
C VAL A 79 0.93 8.68 -1.70
N LYS A 80 1.77 8.02 -2.47
CA LYS A 80 1.38 7.23 -3.63
C LYS A 80 1.95 5.83 -3.47
N GLU A 81 1.13 4.84 -3.73
CA GLU A 81 1.54 3.45 -3.79
C GLU A 81 1.23 2.90 -5.17
N VAL A 82 2.21 2.21 -5.76
CA VAL A 82 2.07 1.53 -7.05
C VAL A 82 2.17 0.04 -6.78
N LEU A 83 1.06 -0.67 -6.95
CA LEU A 83 0.98 -2.11 -6.86
C LEU A 83 0.98 -2.70 -8.27
N LYS A 84 2.14 -3.14 -8.72
CA LYS A 84 2.34 -3.74 -10.03
C LYS A 84 2.10 -5.24 -9.99
N ILE A 85 1.29 -5.72 -10.92
CA ILE A 85 0.97 -7.15 -11.05
C ILE A 85 2.00 -7.77 -11.98
N ILE A 86 2.88 -8.62 -11.44
CA ILE A 86 3.89 -9.34 -12.23
C ILE A 86 3.24 -10.59 -12.84
N ASP A 87 2.63 -11.41 -11.98
CA ASP A 87 1.88 -12.61 -12.35
C ASP A 87 0.83 -12.93 -11.27
N GLU A 88 0.14 -14.06 -11.37
CA GLU A 88 -0.93 -14.47 -10.45
C GLU A 88 -0.51 -14.55 -8.97
N ASN A 89 0.79 -14.74 -8.71
CA ASN A 89 1.33 -14.95 -7.38
C ASN A 89 2.38 -13.92 -6.97
N ASN A 90 2.83 -13.05 -7.87
CA ASN A 90 3.91 -12.10 -7.60
C ASN A 90 3.42 -10.68 -7.86
N PHE A 91 3.59 -9.83 -6.84
CA PHE A 91 3.25 -8.42 -6.89
C PHE A 91 4.44 -7.60 -6.42
N GLU A 92 4.64 -6.45 -7.05
CA GLU A 92 5.64 -5.48 -6.65
C GLU A 92 4.93 -4.24 -6.13
N MET A 93 5.24 -3.85 -4.91
CA MET A 93 4.68 -2.68 -4.24
C MET A 93 5.77 -1.63 -4.11
N SER A 94 5.52 -0.44 -4.61
CA SER A 94 6.40 0.72 -4.45
C SER A 94 5.64 1.86 -3.80
N MET A 95 6.15 2.39 -2.68
CA MET A 95 5.60 3.57 -2.03
C MET A 95 6.46 4.81 -2.31
N TYR A 96 5.79 5.94 -2.45
CA TYR A 96 6.36 7.23 -2.74
C TYR A 96 5.74 8.29 -1.84
N ASN A 97 6.57 9.12 -1.22
CA ASN A 97 6.11 10.37 -0.62
C ASN A 97 6.11 11.46 -1.68
N VAL A 98 5.03 12.23 -1.78
CA VAL A 98 4.92 13.35 -2.71
C VAL A 98 5.41 14.61 -2.00
N VAL A 99 6.68 14.95 -2.21
CA VAL A 99 7.30 16.14 -1.62
C VAL A 99 7.37 17.22 -2.69
N GLU A 100 6.66 18.33 -2.48
CA GLU A 100 6.59 19.45 -3.44
C GLU A 100 6.17 19.02 -4.86
N GLY A 101 5.27 18.05 -4.96
CA GLY A 101 4.79 17.49 -6.24
C GLY A 101 5.76 16.51 -6.92
N LYS A 102 6.85 16.13 -6.25
CA LYS A 102 7.79 15.11 -6.74
C LYS A 102 7.63 13.81 -5.95
N ASP A 103 7.48 12.71 -6.68
CA ASP A 103 7.44 11.36 -6.12
C ASP A 103 8.86 10.97 -5.64
N VAL A 104 9.03 10.83 -4.32
CA VAL A 104 10.26 10.31 -3.70
C VAL A 104 10.00 8.89 -3.23
N LYS A 105 10.65 7.89 -3.87
CA LYS A 105 10.48 6.48 -3.50
C LYS A 105 11.01 6.24 -2.09
N THR A 106 10.16 5.75 -1.21
CA THR A 106 10.50 5.50 0.20
C THR A 106 10.57 4.02 0.52
N MET A 107 9.85 3.18 -0.23
CA MET A 107 9.79 1.75 0.02
C MET A 107 9.59 0.97 -1.27
N GLU A 108 10.18 -0.22 -1.30
CA GLU A 108 9.97 -1.21 -2.35
C GLU A 108 9.86 -2.59 -1.69
N MET A 109 8.85 -3.35 -2.10
CA MET A 109 8.62 -4.70 -1.64
C MET A 109 8.19 -5.59 -2.79
N VAL A 110 8.70 -6.82 -2.80
CA VAL A 110 8.18 -7.89 -3.64
C VAL A 110 7.39 -8.83 -2.75
N ALA A 111 6.09 -8.88 -2.97
CA ALA A 111 5.17 -9.74 -2.24
C ALA A 111 4.85 -10.98 -3.08
N LYS A 112 4.99 -12.16 -2.46
CA LYS A 112 4.54 -13.42 -3.04
C LYS A 112 3.30 -13.90 -2.33
N ARG A 113 2.21 -14.09 -3.07
CA ARG A 113 0.99 -14.73 -2.59
C ARG A 113 1.30 -16.17 -2.18
N LYS A 114 0.95 -16.54 -0.95
CA LYS A 114 1.00 -17.91 -0.44
C LYS A 114 -0.41 -18.42 -0.16
#